data_AF-Q23950-F1
#
_entry.id   AF-Q23950-F1
#
_cell.length_a   1.000
_cell.length_b   1.000
_cell.length_c   1.000
_cell.angle_alpha   90.00
_cell.angle_beta   90.00
_cell.angle_gamma   90.00
#
_symmetry.space_group_name_H-M   'P 1'
#
loop_
_entity.id
_entity.type
_entity.pdbx_description
1 polymer ?
#
loop_
_entity_poly.entity_id
_entity_poly.type
_entity_poly.pdbx_seq_one_letter_code
_entity_poly.pdbx_strand_id
1 'polypeptide(L)'
;MNKLFIVLGLALLFVALPSASESQEETVSFEESDEDYEDDSEDQTKEEEHSKEEDRSEEHDDHSAEDDKFVTKGKFVESDGKMKHCKTHEACYDQREPQSWCILKPHQSWTQRGCFCESKKHACVIERKSGDKLEYSYCSPRKNWQCSYD
;
A
#
# COMPACT_ATOMS: atom_id res chain seq x y z
N MET A 1 15.33 44.28 -46.22
CA MET A 1 16.54 44.43 -45.38
C MET A 1 16.55 43.28 -44.38
N ASN A 2 17.63 42.50 -44.45
CA ASN A 2 18.15 41.41 -43.61
C ASN A 2 17.20 40.41 -42.93
N LYS A 3 17.19 39.21 -43.51
CA LYS A 3 16.97 37.92 -42.84
C LYS A 3 18.35 37.40 -42.40
N LEU A 4 18.47 36.89 -41.16
CA LEU A 4 19.25 35.69 -40.79
C LEU A 4 19.26 35.53 -39.27
N PHE A 5 18.47 34.58 -38.78
CA PHE A 5 18.64 33.92 -37.50
C PHE A 5 19.77 32.88 -37.63
N ILE A 6 20.67 32.79 -36.65
CA ILE A 6 21.43 31.60 -36.22
C ILE A 6 22.22 32.04 -34.98
N VAL A 7 21.96 31.43 -33.81
CA VAL A 7 23.02 30.84 -32.95
C VAL A 7 22.38 29.71 -32.15
N LEU A 8 22.70 28.47 -32.54
CA LEU A 8 22.55 27.25 -31.75
C LEU A 8 23.66 27.24 -30.69
N GLY A 9 23.29 27.31 -29.41
CA GLY A 9 24.21 27.16 -28.28
C GLY A 9 24.00 25.81 -27.59
N LEU A 10 24.60 24.77 -28.14
CA LEU A 10 24.67 23.43 -27.57
C LEU A 10 26.00 23.34 -26.81
N ALA A 11 25.96 23.38 -25.49
CA ALA A 11 27.12 23.19 -24.63
C ALA A 11 26.79 22.14 -23.55
N LEU A 12 26.93 20.88 -23.94
CA LEU A 12 27.07 19.75 -23.02
C LEU A 12 28.51 19.74 -22.53
N LEU A 13 28.72 20.08 -21.26
CA LEU A 13 29.97 19.76 -20.55
C LEU A 13 29.62 18.85 -19.39
N PHE A 14 29.70 17.55 -19.69
CA PHE A 14 29.90 16.48 -18.72
C PHE A 14 31.24 16.72 -18.01
N VAL A 15 31.22 16.89 -16.70
CA VAL A 15 32.40 16.65 -15.86
C VAL A 15 32.00 15.66 -14.78
N ALA A 16 32.71 14.54 -14.82
CA ALA A 16 32.47 13.32 -14.05
C ALA A 16 32.58 13.55 -12.54
N LEU A 17 31.63 12.95 -11.80
CA LEU A 17 31.78 12.68 -10.38
C LEU A 17 32.85 11.59 -10.17
N PRO A 18 33.79 11.74 -9.23
CA PRO A 18 34.52 10.61 -8.71
C PRO A 18 33.64 9.80 -7.75
N SER A 19 33.37 8.56 -8.15
CA SER A 19 32.91 7.48 -7.28
C SER A 19 33.93 7.20 -6.18
N ALA A 20 33.45 7.10 -4.94
CA ALA A 20 34.08 6.26 -3.94
C ALA A 20 32.96 5.45 -3.28
N SER A 21 33.00 4.15 -3.55
CA SER A 21 32.15 3.10 -3.06
C SER A 21 32.81 2.52 -1.80
N GLU A 22 32.09 2.45 -0.68
CA GLU A 22 32.36 1.46 0.36
C GLU A 22 31.02 0.81 0.69
N SER A 23 30.86 -0.39 0.12
CA SER A 23 29.85 -1.37 0.46
C SER A 23 30.29 -2.06 1.75
N GLN A 24 29.46 -2.03 2.78
CA GLN A 24 29.54 -2.98 3.88
C GLN A 24 28.26 -3.80 3.89
N GLU A 25 28.41 -4.99 3.33
CA GLU A 25 27.61 -6.18 3.57
C GLU A 25 27.50 -6.49 5.07
N GLU A 26 26.32 -6.27 5.66
CA GLU A 26 25.95 -6.93 6.91
C GLU A 26 24.99 -8.07 6.61
N THR A 27 25.53 -9.27 6.77
CA THR A 27 24.84 -10.55 6.72
C THR A 27 23.95 -10.68 7.96
N VAL A 28 22.63 -10.66 7.78
CA VAL A 28 21.70 -11.03 8.86
C VAL A 28 21.69 -12.55 9.01
N SER A 29 22.21 -13.03 10.13
CA SER A 29 22.14 -14.42 10.57
C SER A 29 20.69 -14.78 10.89
N PHE A 30 20.13 -15.71 10.11
CA PHE A 30 18.84 -16.33 10.36
C PHE A 30 19.06 -17.44 11.40
N GLU A 31 18.67 -17.18 12.65
CA GLU A 31 18.61 -18.22 13.68
C GLU A 31 17.32 -19.02 13.46
N GLU A 32 17.48 -20.29 13.04
CA GLU A 32 16.41 -21.28 13.06
C GLU A 32 16.06 -21.60 14.52
N SER A 33 14.79 -21.47 14.87
CA SER A 33 14.23 -22.01 16.11
C SER A 33 13.36 -23.20 15.75
N ASP A 34 13.91 -24.39 15.95
CA ASP A 34 13.19 -25.67 15.98
C ASP A 34 12.32 -25.71 17.24
N GLU A 35 11.00 -25.79 17.08
CA GLU A 35 10.09 -26.18 18.16
C GLU A 35 9.50 -27.57 17.87
N ASP A 36 10.12 -28.57 18.50
CA ASP A 36 9.59 -29.92 18.68
C ASP A 36 8.31 -29.87 19.51
N TYR A 37 7.20 -30.35 18.94
CA TYR A 37 6.01 -30.74 19.70
C TYR A 37 5.79 -32.24 19.51
N GLU A 38 6.18 -33.03 20.52
CA GLU A 38 5.72 -34.40 20.71
C GLU A 38 4.60 -34.45 21.75
N ASP A 39 3.80 -35.51 21.65
CA ASP A 39 2.96 -36.12 22.70
C ASP A 39 1.55 -35.51 22.87
N ASP A 40 0.43 -36.23 22.95
CA ASP A 40 0.14 -37.64 23.22
C ASP A 40 -1.31 -37.90 22.79
N SER A 41 -1.63 -39.04 22.17
CA SER A 41 -3.00 -39.58 22.06
C SER A 41 -2.98 -41.02 21.54
N GLU A 42 -2.67 -41.97 22.41
CA GLU A 42 -3.07 -43.37 22.23
C GLU A 42 -4.49 -43.60 22.79
N ASP A 43 -5.41 -44.16 21.99
CA ASP A 43 -5.93 -45.53 22.20
C ASP A 43 -7.08 -45.86 21.23
N GLN A 44 -7.10 -47.14 20.85
CA GLN A 44 -7.76 -47.83 19.75
C GLN A 44 -9.25 -48.11 20.02
N THR A 45 -10.03 -48.33 18.97
CA THR A 45 -10.65 -49.66 18.73
C THR A 45 -11.23 -49.77 17.31
N LYS A 46 -11.27 -51.03 16.85
CA LYS A 46 -11.26 -51.53 15.47
C LYS A 46 -12.60 -51.57 14.73
N GLU A 47 -12.48 -51.39 13.41
CA GLU A 47 -13.10 -52.11 12.27
C GLU A 47 -14.63 -52.19 12.14
N GLU A 48 -15.16 -51.76 10.99
CA GLU A 48 -15.63 -52.64 9.89
C GLU A 48 -16.09 -51.78 8.69
N GLU A 49 -15.76 -52.24 7.47
CA GLU A 49 -16.08 -51.59 6.20
C GLU A 49 -17.58 -51.58 5.89
N HIS A 50 -18.13 -50.48 5.33
CA HIS A 50 -18.97 -50.57 4.12
C HIS A 50 -19.21 -49.21 3.42
N SER A 51 -18.85 -49.18 2.13
CA SER A 51 -19.53 -48.51 1.00
C SER A 51 -19.87 -47.00 1.03
N LYS A 52 -19.08 -46.27 0.24
CA LYS A 52 -19.46 -45.25 -0.77
C LYS A 52 -20.82 -44.55 -0.62
N GLU A 53 -20.78 -43.23 -0.53
CA GLU A 53 -21.25 -42.33 -1.60
C GLU A 53 -20.75 -40.90 -1.33
N GLU A 54 -20.02 -40.36 -2.30
CA GLU A 54 -19.65 -38.94 -2.36
C GLU A 54 -20.89 -38.15 -2.76
N ASP A 55 -21.35 -37.25 -1.89
CA ASP A 55 -22.01 -36.04 -2.36
C ASP A 55 -21.42 -34.84 -1.62
N ARG A 56 -20.65 -34.09 -2.39
CA ARG A 56 -19.79 -32.98 -2.01
C ARG A 56 -20.69 -31.77 -1.81
N SER A 57 -21.12 -31.53 -0.58
CA SER A 57 -21.64 -30.21 -0.19
C SER A 57 -20.49 -29.22 -0.27
N GLU A 58 -20.39 -28.50 -1.40
CA GLU A 58 -19.58 -27.29 -1.49
C GLU A 58 -20.26 -26.23 -0.60
N GLU A 59 -19.94 -26.27 0.68
CA GLU A 59 -20.07 -25.12 1.56
C GLU A 59 -19.12 -24.06 1.00
N HIS A 60 -19.69 -23.12 0.26
CA HIS A 60 -19.07 -21.85 0.00
C HIS A 60 -18.87 -21.16 1.35
N ASP A 61 -17.71 -21.40 1.96
CA ASP A 61 -17.23 -20.65 3.11
C ASP A 61 -17.15 -19.18 2.70
N ASP A 62 -18.13 -18.44 3.19
CA ASP A 62 -18.29 -17.00 3.05
C ASP A 62 -17.15 -16.30 3.82
N HIS A 63 -16.03 -16.05 3.14
CA HIS A 63 -14.95 -15.21 3.62
C HIS A 63 -15.36 -13.72 3.65
N SER A 64 -16.42 -13.37 4.39
CA SER A 64 -16.89 -11.99 4.56
C SER A 64 -16.21 -11.24 5.72
N ALA A 65 -15.24 -11.87 6.39
CA ALA A 65 -14.63 -11.31 7.60
C ALA A 65 -13.39 -10.41 7.34
N GLU A 66 -12.76 -10.50 6.16
CA GLU A 66 -11.57 -9.68 5.84
C GLU A 66 -11.88 -8.36 5.11
N ASP A 67 -13.09 -8.23 4.58
CA ASP A 67 -13.49 -7.13 3.68
C ASP A 67 -13.57 -5.76 4.37
N ASP A 68 -13.65 -5.73 5.69
CA ASP A 68 -13.78 -4.49 6.47
C ASP A 68 -12.46 -3.78 6.76
N LYS A 69 -11.31 -4.45 6.57
CA LYS A 69 -9.99 -3.84 6.81
C LYS A 69 -9.75 -2.66 5.90
N PHE A 70 -10.30 -2.68 4.69
CA PHE A 70 -10.09 -1.65 3.68
C PHE A 70 -11.31 -0.75 3.41
N VAL A 71 -12.20 -0.63 4.39
CA VAL A 71 -13.34 0.29 4.31
C VAL A 71 -13.03 1.59 5.05
N THR A 72 -13.22 2.73 4.39
CA THR A 72 -13.05 4.03 5.08
C THR A 72 -14.17 4.24 6.09
N LYS A 73 -13.84 4.72 7.29
CA LYS A 73 -14.84 5.03 8.34
C LYS A 73 -15.09 6.54 8.50
N GLY A 74 -14.30 7.36 7.82
CA GLY A 74 -14.35 8.81 7.93
C GLY A 74 -15.36 9.49 7.01
N LYS A 75 -15.44 10.82 7.12
CA LYS A 75 -16.17 11.68 6.18
C LYS A 75 -15.29 11.99 4.98
N PHE A 76 -15.84 11.96 3.77
CA PHE A 76 -15.12 12.43 2.59
C PHE A 76 -14.90 13.94 2.66
N VAL A 77 -13.68 14.37 2.39
CA VAL A 77 -13.30 15.78 2.29
C VAL A 77 -12.63 16.01 0.94
N GLU A 78 -13.14 16.99 0.20
CA GLU A 78 -12.59 17.37 -1.09
C GLU A 78 -11.16 17.89 -0.96
N SER A 79 -10.31 17.51 -1.91
CA SER A 79 -8.89 17.86 -1.97
C SER A 79 -8.43 17.92 -3.43
N ASP A 80 -7.14 18.10 -3.66
CA ASP A 80 -6.51 17.99 -4.99
C ASP A 80 -6.27 16.55 -5.46
N GLY A 81 -6.57 15.56 -4.61
CA GLY A 81 -6.53 14.14 -4.96
C GLY A 81 -7.55 13.76 -6.02
N LYS A 82 -7.22 12.77 -6.85
CA LYS A 82 -8.09 12.32 -7.94
C LYS A 82 -8.42 10.85 -7.79
N MET A 83 -9.68 10.50 -8.04
CA MET A 83 -10.12 9.12 -8.00
C MET A 83 -9.28 8.29 -8.98
N LYS A 84 -8.50 7.37 -8.43
CA LYS A 84 -7.81 6.32 -9.18
C LYS A 84 -8.48 5.00 -8.86
N HIS A 85 -9.00 4.33 -9.90
CA HIS A 85 -9.59 3.01 -9.74
C HIS A 85 -8.54 1.98 -9.28
N CYS A 86 -8.94 1.06 -8.41
CA CYS A 86 -8.10 -0.02 -7.91
C CYS A 86 -8.94 -1.27 -7.64
N LYS A 87 -8.30 -2.44 -7.74
CA LYS A 87 -8.88 -3.74 -7.33
C LYS A 87 -8.19 -4.31 -6.10
N THR A 88 -6.90 -4.04 -5.95
CA THR A 88 -6.06 -4.55 -4.87
C THR A 88 -5.28 -3.41 -4.23
N HIS A 89 -4.78 -3.61 -3.00
CA HIS A 89 -4.07 -2.57 -2.25
C HIS A 89 -2.78 -2.11 -2.95
N GLU A 90 -2.08 -3.04 -3.62
CA GLU A 90 -0.82 -2.80 -4.33
C GLU A 90 -0.98 -1.77 -5.45
N ALA A 91 -2.17 -1.70 -6.06
CA ALA A 91 -2.48 -0.70 -7.07
C ALA A 91 -2.38 0.74 -6.53
N CYS A 92 -2.35 0.95 -5.21
CA CYS A 92 -2.24 2.25 -4.57
C CYS A 92 -0.82 2.58 -4.06
N TYR A 93 0.17 1.69 -4.19
CA TYR A 93 1.54 1.93 -3.70
C TYR A 93 2.24 3.13 -4.35
N ASP A 94 1.94 3.40 -5.62
CA ASP A 94 2.45 4.58 -6.34
C ASP A 94 1.63 5.86 -6.10
N GLN A 95 0.78 5.86 -5.08
CA GLN A 95 0.02 7.04 -4.69
C GLN A 95 0.59 7.67 -3.41
N ARG A 96 0.27 8.93 -3.22
CA ARG A 96 0.58 9.75 -2.06
C ARG A 96 -0.68 10.45 -1.60
N GLU A 97 -0.64 11.01 -0.41
CA GLU A 97 -1.66 11.93 0.07
C GLU A 97 -1.90 13.07 -0.94
N PRO A 98 -3.11 13.65 -0.97
CA PRO A 98 -3.32 14.88 -1.73
C PRO A 98 -2.37 15.98 -1.23
N GLN A 99 -1.84 16.81 -2.12
CA GLN A 99 -0.82 17.82 -1.78
C GLN A 99 -1.33 18.81 -0.72
N SER A 100 -2.62 19.15 -0.77
CA SER A 100 -3.30 19.97 0.24
C SER A 100 -3.33 19.35 1.64
N TRP A 101 -2.99 18.06 1.77
CA TRP A 101 -2.87 17.35 3.04
C TRP A 101 -1.43 17.02 3.42
N CYS A 102 -0.45 17.34 2.57
CA CYS A 102 0.95 17.01 2.85
C CYS A 102 1.43 17.61 4.19
N ILE A 103 1.08 18.88 4.43
CA ILE A 103 1.33 19.54 5.70
C ILE A 103 0.04 19.50 6.52
N LEU A 104 0.06 18.70 7.58
CA LEU A 104 -1.06 18.59 8.51
C LEU A 104 -1.27 19.92 9.26
N LYS A 105 -2.53 20.36 9.36
CA LYS A 105 -2.92 21.53 10.14
C LYS A 105 -2.89 21.22 11.65
N PRO A 106 -2.90 22.23 12.53
CA PRO A 106 -3.08 22.00 13.96
C PRO A 106 -4.28 21.08 14.24
N HIS A 107 -4.11 20.16 15.20
CA HIS A 107 -5.08 19.12 15.55
C HIS A 107 -5.38 18.07 14.46
N GLN A 108 -4.54 17.96 13.43
CA GLN A 108 -4.59 16.87 12.47
C GLN A 108 -3.45 15.87 12.72
N SER A 109 -3.71 14.60 12.45
CA SER A 109 -2.70 13.53 12.52
C SER A 109 -2.98 12.47 11.46
N TRP A 110 -1.93 11.83 10.97
CA TRP A 110 -2.07 10.69 10.08
C TRP A 110 -2.64 9.49 10.82
N THR A 111 -3.43 8.68 10.10
CA THR A 111 -3.69 7.32 10.55
C THR A 111 -2.44 6.46 10.33
N GLN A 112 -2.43 5.22 10.83
CA GLN A 112 -1.34 4.28 10.54
C GLN A 112 -1.37 3.75 9.09
N ARG A 113 -2.33 4.21 8.28
CA ARG A 113 -2.54 3.75 6.92
C ARG A 113 -2.15 4.85 5.94
N GLY A 114 -1.24 4.51 5.03
CA GLY A 114 -1.03 5.32 3.83
C GLY A 114 -2.19 5.18 2.85
N CYS A 115 -1.97 5.55 1.60
CA CYS A 115 -2.93 5.30 0.53
C CYS A 115 -3.28 3.81 0.41
N PHE A 116 -4.56 3.49 0.36
CA PHE A 116 -5.05 2.12 0.22
C PHE A 116 -6.20 2.02 -0.77
N CYS A 117 -6.40 0.83 -1.33
CA CYS A 117 -7.56 0.57 -2.17
C CYS A 117 -8.80 0.37 -1.29
N GLU A 118 -9.75 1.30 -1.38
CA GLU A 118 -11.01 1.18 -0.66
C GLU A 118 -11.89 0.12 -1.35
N SER A 119 -12.29 -0.92 -0.61
CA SER A 119 -12.92 -2.13 -1.17
C SER A 119 -14.31 -1.87 -1.74
N LYS A 120 -15.10 -0.95 -1.19
CA LYS A 120 -16.47 -0.63 -1.61
C LYS A 120 -16.54 0.39 -2.75
N LYS A 121 -15.55 1.27 -2.84
CA LYS A 121 -15.44 2.35 -3.84
C LYS A 121 -14.53 1.97 -4.99
N HIS A 122 -13.71 0.92 -4.82
CA HIS A 122 -12.67 0.52 -5.74
C HIS A 122 -11.78 1.70 -6.14
N ALA A 123 -11.37 2.51 -5.15
CA ALA A 123 -10.59 3.72 -5.36
C ALA A 123 -9.46 3.88 -4.33
N CYS A 124 -8.33 4.44 -4.77
CA CYS A 124 -7.23 4.77 -3.86
C CYS A 124 -7.59 5.98 -3.00
N VAL A 125 -7.62 5.77 -1.69
CA VAL A 125 -7.96 6.78 -0.68
C VAL A 125 -6.95 6.79 0.46
N ILE A 126 -6.91 7.88 1.20
CA ILE A 126 -6.11 8.04 2.42
C ILE A 126 -6.97 8.63 3.54
N GLU A 127 -6.70 8.23 4.77
CA GLU A 127 -7.38 8.70 5.97
C GLU A 127 -6.46 9.52 6.89
N ARG A 128 -7.01 10.58 7.48
CA ARG A 128 -6.39 11.36 8.56
C ARG A 128 -7.39 11.63 9.67
N LYS A 129 -6.88 11.88 10.88
CA LYS A 129 -7.67 12.43 11.99
C LYS A 129 -7.64 13.96 11.92
N SER A 130 -8.77 14.58 12.23
CA SER A 130 -8.99 16.03 12.25
C SER A 130 -9.83 16.35 13.49
N GLY A 131 -9.17 16.68 14.60
CA GLY A 131 -9.77 16.62 15.94
C GLY A 131 -10.26 15.21 16.26
N ASP A 132 -11.51 15.09 16.72
CA ASP A 132 -12.15 13.80 17.04
C ASP A 132 -12.78 13.10 15.83
N LYS A 133 -12.59 13.66 14.63
CA LYS A 133 -13.20 13.14 13.40
C LYS A 133 -12.18 12.44 12.52
N LEU A 134 -12.62 11.38 11.87
CA LEU A 134 -11.88 10.74 10.79
C LEU A 134 -12.32 11.35 9.45
N GLU A 135 -11.37 11.77 8.63
CA GLU A 135 -11.58 12.30 7.29
C GLU A 135 -10.85 11.42 6.28
N TYR A 136 -11.42 11.26 5.09
CA TYR A 136 -10.74 10.61 3.98
C TYR A 136 -10.84 11.44 2.70
N SER A 137 -9.87 11.25 1.81
CA SER A 137 -9.88 11.85 0.49
C SER A 137 -9.22 10.92 -0.52
N TYR A 138 -9.31 11.26 -1.80
CA TYR A 138 -8.58 10.54 -2.84
C TYR A 138 -7.09 10.82 -2.74
N CYS A 139 -6.30 9.84 -3.16
CA CYS A 139 -4.86 10.01 -3.25
C CYS A 139 -4.44 10.76 -4.54
N SER A 140 -3.18 11.19 -4.58
CA SER A 140 -2.53 11.80 -5.73
C SER A 140 -1.41 10.89 -6.28
N PRO A 141 -1.15 10.88 -7.60
CA PRO A 141 -0.03 10.12 -8.15
C PRO A 141 1.31 10.60 -7.58
N ARG A 142 2.21 9.67 -7.25
CA ARG A 142 3.57 10.00 -6.80
C ARG A 142 4.37 10.78 -7.84
N LYS A 143 4.07 10.59 -9.13
CA LYS A 143 4.74 11.30 -10.23
C LYS A 143 4.49 12.81 -10.09
N ASN A 144 5.57 13.58 -10.00
CA ASN A 144 5.55 15.04 -9.77
C ASN A 144 4.86 15.46 -8.46
N TRP A 145 4.68 14.54 -7.52
CA TRP A 145 4.17 14.89 -6.21
C TRP A 145 5.26 15.61 -5.42
N GLN A 146 4.92 16.77 -4.89
CA GLN A 146 5.83 17.55 -4.06
C GLN A 146 5.05 18.14 -2.88
N CYS A 147 5.68 18.09 -1.72
CA CYS A 147 5.27 18.85 -0.56
C CYS A 147 5.99 20.20 -0.57
N SER A 148 5.25 21.29 -0.68
CA SER A 148 5.82 22.63 -0.54
C SER A 148 5.71 23.05 0.91
N TYR A 149 6.86 23.22 1.57
CA TYR A 149 6.96 23.94 2.83
C TYR A 149 7.30 25.38 2.46
N ASP A 150 6.39 26.31 2.75
CA ASP A 150 6.63 27.75 2.58
C ASP A 150 7.68 28.26 3.59
#